data_AF-A0A944RAE3-F1
#
_entry.id   AF-A0A944RAE3-F1
#
_cell.length_a   1.000
_cell.length_b   1.000
_cell.length_c   1.000
_cell.angle_alpha   90.00
_cell.angle_beta   90.00
_cell.angle_gamma   90.00
#
_symmetry.space_group_name_H-M   'P 1'
#
loop_
_entity.id
_entity.type
_entity.pdbx_description
1 polymer ?
#
loop_
_entity_poly.entity_id
_entity_poly.type
_entity_poly.pdbx_seq_one_letter_code
_entity_poly.pdbx_strand_id
1 'polypeptide(L)'
;MPARKEGFNEVFLGENRWFAIRIGAAMKDKIKYIAAYQISPICAITHIAKIKEIRPYQDTGKYEVVFDGAAEEITPVKISNPAQSPQCPVYVEYQKIDSADSVDDLLK
;
A
#
# COMPACT_ATOMS: atom_id res chain seq x y z
N MET A 1 -2.43 -0.72 0.84
CA MET A 1 -2.63 -0.15 2.19
C MET A 1 -3.73 0.90 2.13
N PRO A 2 -4.80 0.82 2.96
CA PRO A 2 -5.77 1.90 3.05
C PRO A 2 -5.12 3.12 3.73
N ALA A 3 -4.99 4.21 3.00
CA ALA A 3 -4.42 5.46 3.49
C ALA A 3 -5.50 6.55 3.52
N ARG A 4 -5.59 7.27 4.64
CA ARG A 4 -6.37 8.51 4.74
C ARG A 4 -5.59 9.63 4.05
N LYS A 5 -6.30 10.61 3.50
CA LYS A 5 -5.71 11.73 2.75
C LYS A 5 -4.57 12.43 3.51
N GLU A 6 -4.75 12.67 4.80
CA GLU A 6 -3.76 13.36 5.64
C GLU A 6 -2.46 12.55 5.77
N GLY A 7 -2.55 11.32 6.31
CA GLY A 7 -1.38 10.44 6.42
C GLY A 7 -0.75 10.08 5.07
N PHE A 8 -1.53 9.99 4.00
CA PHE A 8 -1.00 9.76 2.65
C PHE A 8 -0.10 10.91 2.18
N ASN A 9 -0.57 12.16 2.28
CA ASN A 9 0.22 13.31 1.82
C ASN A 9 1.43 13.57 2.73
N GLU A 10 1.25 13.55 4.04
CA GLU A 10 2.33 13.89 4.97
C GLU A 10 3.38 12.78 5.05
N VAL A 11 2.96 11.52 5.18
CA VAL A 11 3.88 10.42 5.49
C VAL A 11 4.26 9.63 4.24
N PHE A 12 3.29 9.19 3.44
CA PHE A 12 3.56 8.36 2.26
C PHE A 12 4.29 9.14 1.17
N LEU A 13 3.84 10.36 0.86
CA LEU A 13 4.45 11.23 -0.15
C LEU A 13 5.51 12.16 0.43
N GLY A 14 5.26 12.75 1.60
CA GLY A 14 6.18 13.72 2.20
C GLY A 14 7.42 13.08 2.81
N GLU A 15 7.27 11.97 3.53
CA GLU A 15 8.37 11.32 4.24
C GLU A 15 8.88 10.04 3.57
N ASN A 16 8.26 9.60 2.46
CA ASN A 16 8.63 8.39 1.71
C ASN A 16 8.73 7.15 2.62
N ARG A 17 7.77 7.01 3.53
CA ARG A 17 7.72 5.90 4.48
C ARG A 17 6.29 5.58 4.89
N TRP A 18 6.11 4.47 5.57
CA TRP A 18 4.84 4.10 6.17
C TRP A 18 5.04 3.29 7.45
N PHE A 19 4.35 3.67 8.51
CA PHE A 19 4.55 3.10 9.84
C PHE A 19 3.45 2.13 10.25
N ALA A 20 3.73 1.40 11.33
CA ALA A 20 2.74 0.63 12.09
C ALA A 20 1.95 -0.42 11.26
N ILE A 21 2.61 -1.09 10.32
CA ILE A 21 1.99 -2.17 9.54
C ILE A 21 2.27 -3.55 10.13
N ARG A 22 1.27 -4.43 10.05
CA ARG A 22 1.45 -5.85 10.37
C ARG A 22 1.87 -6.57 9.10
N ILE A 23 3.09 -7.10 9.11
CA ILE A 23 3.61 -7.96 8.04
C ILE A 23 3.85 -9.35 8.62
N GLY A 24 3.43 -10.38 7.90
CA GLY A 24 3.76 -11.76 8.27
C GLY A 24 5.26 -12.01 8.05
N ALA A 25 5.93 -12.64 9.02
CA ALA A 25 7.39 -12.85 8.97
C ALA A 25 7.87 -13.50 7.65
N ALA A 26 7.11 -14.45 7.10
CA ALA A 26 7.42 -15.12 5.83
C ALA A 26 7.24 -14.22 4.59
N MET A 27 6.40 -13.19 4.68
CA MET A 27 6.13 -12.26 3.58
C MET A 27 7.11 -11.08 3.59
N LYS A 28 7.72 -10.75 4.72
CA LYS A 28 8.64 -9.62 4.88
C LYS A 28 9.70 -9.57 3.76
N ASP A 29 10.32 -10.71 3.45
CA ASP A 29 11.40 -10.77 2.46
C ASP A 29 10.90 -10.66 1.00
N LYS A 30 9.64 -11.05 0.77
CA LYS A 30 9.01 -11.11 -0.55
C LYS A 30 8.41 -9.78 -0.99
N ILE A 31 8.09 -8.88 -0.06
CA ILE A 31 7.45 -7.60 -0.40
C ILE A 31 8.53 -6.64 -0.90
N LYS A 32 8.44 -6.27 -2.17
CA LYS A 32 9.34 -5.30 -2.82
C LYS A 32 8.69 -3.95 -3.11
N TYR A 33 7.36 -3.91 -3.13
CA TYR A 33 6.57 -2.72 -3.45
C TYR A 33 5.42 -2.55 -2.47
N ILE A 34 4.96 -1.32 -2.30
CA ILE A 34 3.80 -0.97 -1.50
C ILE A 34 2.87 -0.06 -2.31
N ALA A 35 1.61 -0.46 -2.42
CA ALA A 35 0.58 0.30 -3.11
C ALA A 35 -0.32 1.03 -2.10
N ALA A 36 -0.55 2.32 -2.35
CA ALA A 36 -1.45 3.16 -1.56
C ALA A 36 -2.85 3.17 -2.16
N TYR A 37 -3.79 2.59 -1.40
CA TYR A 37 -5.23 2.67 -1.66
C TYR A 37 -5.79 3.86 -0.90
N GLN A 38 -6.22 4.90 -1.62
CA GLN A 38 -6.90 6.03 -1.01
C GLN A 38 -8.35 5.65 -0.72
N ILE A 39 -8.77 5.80 0.53
CA ILE A 39 -10.16 5.56 0.93
C ILE A 39 -11.09 6.65 0.39
N SER A 40 -12.38 6.59 0.75
CA SER A 40 -13.38 7.61 0.37
C SER A 40 -12.83 9.04 0.59
N PRO A 41 -12.96 9.95 -0.40
CA PRO A 41 -13.80 9.85 -1.61
C PRO A 41 -13.15 9.22 -2.86
N ILE A 42 -11.87 8.82 -2.80
CA ILE A 42 -11.12 8.42 -4.01
C ILE A 42 -11.31 6.93 -4.35
N CYS A 43 -11.36 6.07 -3.33
CA CYS A 43 -11.62 4.62 -3.45
C CYS A 43 -10.80 3.94 -4.57
N ALA A 44 -9.51 4.26 -4.64
CA ALA A 44 -8.63 3.79 -5.72
C ALA A 44 -7.18 3.62 -5.25
N ILE A 45 -6.46 2.71 -5.89
CA ILE A 45 -5.00 2.66 -5.81
C ILE A 45 -4.46 3.73 -6.74
N THR A 46 -3.64 4.64 -6.21
CA THR A 46 -3.15 5.79 -6.99
C THR A 46 -1.64 5.87 -7.08
N HIS A 47 -0.94 5.28 -6.10
CA HIS A 47 0.51 5.38 -6.02
C HIS A 47 1.11 4.04 -5.62
N ILE A 48 2.30 3.78 -6.14
CA ILE A 48 3.12 2.64 -5.78
C ILE A 48 4.49 3.16 -5.39
N ALA A 49 5.04 2.68 -4.28
CA ALA A 49 6.41 2.96 -3.89
C ALA A 49 7.21 1.67 -3.84
N LYS A 50 8.47 1.74 -4.27
CA LYS A 50 9.44 0.66 -4.08
C LYS A 50 9.94 0.68 -2.65
N ILE A 51 10.04 -0.49 -2.03
CA ILE A 51 10.52 -0.64 -0.66
C ILE A 51 12.05 -0.72 -0.66
N LYS A 52 12.67 0.16 0.12
CA LYS A 52 14.10 0.10 0.41
C LYS A 52 14.38 -0.84 1.57
N GLU A 53 13.65 -0.68 2.66
CA GLU A 53 13.87 -1.46 3.87
C GLU A 53 12.60 -1.60 4.71
N ILE A 54 12.49 -2.73 5.43
CA ILE A 54 11.41 -2.99 6.38
C ILE A 54 12.01 -3.17 7.78
N ARG A 55 11.76 -2.19 8.65
CA ARG A 55 12.27 -2.14 10.02
C ARG A 55 11.18 -2.50 11.02
N PRO A 56 11.49 -3.12 12.15
CA PRO A 56 10.54 -3.23 13.25
C PRO A 56 10.17 -1.83 13.74
N TYR A 57 8.87 -1.57 13.94
CA TYR A 57 8.35 -0.32 14.45
C TYR A 57 8.10 -0.45 15.95
N GLN A 58 9.05 0.07 16.74
CA GLN A 58 9.02 0.04 18.20
C GLN A 58 8.86 -1.41 18.74
N ASP A 59 8.50 -1.56 20.02
CA ASP A 59 8.16 -2.85 20.65
C ASP A 59 6.69 -3.27 20.43
N THR A 60 6.06 -2.77 19.37
CA THR A 60 4.62 -3.00 19.12
C THR A 60 4.32 -4.26 18.30
N GLY A 61 5.36 -4.97 17.85
CA GLY A 61 5.24 -6.11 16.93
C GLY A 61 4.80 -5.70 15.51
N LYS A 62 4.88 -4.41 15.17
CA LYS A 62 4.58 -3.86 13.85
C LYS A 62 5.88 -3.52 13.12
N TYR A 63 5.75 -3.13 11.86
CA TYR A 63 6.86 -2.74 11.00
C TYR A 63 6.67 -1.34 10.42
N GLU A 64 7.79 -0.70 10.14
CA GLU A 64 7.94 0.49 9.33
C GLU A 64 8.54 0.10 7.98
N VAL A 65 8.01 0.69 6.92
CA VAL A 65 8.50 0.52 5.56
C VAL A 65 9.10 1.84 5.11
N VAL A 66 10.37 1.80 4.73
CA VAL A 66 11.10 2.92 4.16
C VAL A 66 11.14 2.74 2.65
N PHE A 67 10.79 3.78 1.89
CA PHE A 67 10.74 3.71 0.43
C PHE A 67 12.09 4.03 -0.20
N ASP A 68 12.32 3.48 -1.39
CA ASP A 68 13.51 3.70 -2.21
C ASP A 68 13.32 4.92 -3.12
N GLY A 69 12.88 6.04 -2.54
CA GLY A 69 12.54 7.27 -3.25
C GLY A 69 11.07 7.66 -3.13
N ALA A 70 10.66 8.62 -3.95
CA ALA A 70 9.28 9.10 -4.01
C ALA A 70 8.35 8.02 -4.57
N ALA A 71 7.12 7.99 -4.06
CA ALA A 71 6.10 7.12 -4.62
C ALA A 71 5.77 7.54 -6.07
N GLU A 72 5.66 6.55 -6.94
CA GLU A 72 5.28 6.73 -8.34
C GLU A 72 3.76 6.81 -8.44
N GLU A 73 3.26 7.88 -9.05
CA GLU A 73 1.85 7.99 -9.41
C GLU A 73 1.55 7.05 -10.56
N ILE A 74 0.48 6.26 -10.42
CA ILE A 74 -0.01 5.35 -11.45
C ILE A 74 -1.43 5.73 -11.85
N THR A 75 -1.88 5.20 -12.99
CA THR A 75 -3.28 5.31 -13.39
C THR A 75 -4.18 4.80 -12.25
N PRO A 76 -5.14 5.59 -11.76
CA PRO A 76 -5.94 5.20 -10.61
C PRO A 76 -6.75 3.93 -10.87
N VAL A 77 -6.39 2.84 -10.20
CA VAL A 77 -7.15 1.59 -10.24
C VAL A 77 -8.30 1.73 -9.25
N LYS A 78 -9.51 1.95 -9.76
CA LYS A 78 -10.70 2.16 -8.92
C LYS A 78 -11.24 0.84 -8.38
N ILE A 79 -11.91 0.90 -7.24
CA ILE A 79 -12.71 -0.23 -6.78
C ILE A 79 -14.07 -0.21 -7.50
N SER A 80 -14.46 -1.35 -8.06
CA SER A 80 -15.77 -1.52 -8.68
C SER A 80 -16.84 -1.86 -7.63
N ASN A 81 -16.49 -2.67 -6.63
CA ASN A 81 -17.39 -3.02 -5.53
C ASN A 81 -16.91 -2.46 -4.17
N PRO A 82 -17.55 -1.38 -3.65
CA PRO A 82 -17.17 -0.79 -2.36
C PRO A 82 -17.20 -1.76 -1.18
N ALA A 83 -18.04 -2.80 -1.23
CA ALA A 83 -18.12 -3.82 -0.19
C ALA A 83 -16.83 -4.64 -0.06
N GLN A 84 -16.02 -4.71 -1.12
CA GLN A 84 -14.72 -5.39 -1.13
C GLN A 84 -13.56 -4.44 -0.82
N SER A 85 -13.83 -3.24 -0.29
CA SER A 85 -12.77 -2.29 0.05
C SER A 85 -11.78 -2.90 1.03
N PRO A 86 -10.46 -2.84 0.75
CA PRO A 86 -9.47 -3.42 1.63
C PRO A 86 -9.45 -2.65 2.97
N GLN A 87 -9.86 -3.34 4.05
CA GLN A 87 -9.86 -2.80 5.42
C GLN A 87 -8.51 -2.95 6.12
N CYS A 88 -7.65 -3.82 5.58
CA CYS A 88 -6.35 -4.19 6.13
C CYS A 88 -5.28 -4.19 5.03
N PRO A 89 -3.98 -4.22 5.39
CA PRO A 89 -2.92 -4.56 4.45
C PRO A 89 -3.24 -5.87 3.73
N VAL A 90 -3.10 -5.87 2.41
CA VAL A 90 -3.32 -7.03 1.54
C VAL A 90 -2.09 -7.23 0.68
N TYR A 91 -1.72 -8.49 0.50
CA TYR A 91 -0.61 -8.86 -0.37
C TYR A 91 -1.15 -9.14 -1.75
N VAL A 92 -0.56 -8.47 -2.74
CA VAL A 92 -0.90 -8.62 -4.15
C VAL A 92 0.38 -8.80 -4.94
N GLU A 93 0.29 -9.49 -6.06
CA GLU A 93 1.40 -9.62 -7.00
C GLU A 93 1.53 -8.34 -7.81
N TYR A 94 2.73 -7.80 -7.93
CA TYR A 94 2.98 -6.55 -8.67
C TYR A 94 2.49 -6.63 -10.12
N GLN A 95 2.69 -7.76 -10.79
CA GLN A 95 2.25 -7.98 -12.17
C GLN A 95 0.73 -7.92 -12.35
N LYS A 96 -0.05 -8.25 -11.31
CA LYS A 96 -1.51 -8.15 -11.38
C LYS A 96 -1.98 -6.70 -11.33
N ILE A 97 -1.22 -5.78 -10.74
CA ILE A 97 -1.62 -4.37 -10.62
C ILE A 97 -1.70 -3.70 -11.99
N ASP A 98 -0.79 -4.04 -12.90
CA ASP A 98 -0.77 -3.50 -14.27
C ASP A 98 -1.94 -4.03 -15.13
N SER A 99 -2.30 -5.31 -14.93
CA SER A 99 -3.35 -5.98 -15.71
C SER A 99 -4.75 -5.90 -15.08
N ALA A 100 -4.88 -5.40 -13.85
CA ALA A 100 -6.15 -5.39 -13.14
C ALA A 100 -7.03 -4.21 -13.55
N ASP A 101 -8.25 -4.53 -13.94
CA ASP A 101 -9.27 -3.53 -14.29
C ASP A 101 -9.83 -2.83 -13.04
N SER A 102 -9.79 -3.50 -11.87
CA SER A 102 -10.31 -2.98 -10.61
C SER A 102 -9.59 -3.54 -9.39
N VAL A 103 -9.65 -2.79 -8.28
CA VAL A 103 -9.03 -3.21 -7.01
C VAL A 103 -9.60 -4.53 -6.51
N ASP A 104 -10.89 -4.78 -6.67
CA ASP A 104 -11.53 -6.03 -6.29
C ASP A 104 -10.97 -7.25 -7.03
N ASP A 105 -10.45 -7.09 -8.25
CA ASP A 105 -9.82 -8.19 -8.98
C ASP A 105 -8.46 -8.59 -8.37
N LEU A 106 -7.76 -7.62 -7.78
CA LEU A 106 -6.52 -7.85 -7.03
C LEU A 106 -6.75 -8.57 -5.70
N LEU A 107 -7.98 -8.56 -5.18
CA LEU A 107 -8.34 -9.10 -3.87
C LEU A 107 -8.92 -10.53 -3.93
N LYS A 108 -9.10 -11.08 -5.14
CA LYS A 108 -9.63 -12.43 -5.35
C LYS A 108 -8.58 -13.53 -5.18
#